data_AF-D6TWW4-F1
#
_entry.id   AF-D6TWW4-F1
#
_cell.length_a   1.000
_cell.length_b   1.000
_cell.length_c   1.000
_cell.angle_alpha   90.00
_cell.angle_beta   90.00
_cell.angle_gamma   90.00
#
_symmetry.space_group_name_H-M   'P 1'
#
loop_
_entity.id
_entity.type
_entity.pdbx_description
1 polymer ?
#
loop_
_entity_poly.entity_id
_entity_poly.type
_entity_poly.pdbx_seq_one_letter_code
_entity_poly.pdbx_strand_id
1 'polypeptide(L)'
;MRKGELVEQALRRNLRRELHLDIPEARLRNIIGYYSQIWDTRAWEPTTNGCHMFSITTAVNLTDEEKASVQLNEEYADSQWVNPLHVIENADHFHPCLVQIARDITSK
;
A
#
# COMPACT_ATOMS: atom_id res chain seq x y z
N MET A 1 -0.27 -10.73 5.63
CA MET A 1 -1.57 -11.37 5.94
C MET A 1 -1.37 -12.36 7.07
N ARG A 2 -2.38 -12.55 7.94
CA ARG A 2 -2.36 -13.57 9.00
C ARG A 2 -2.83 -14.92 8.45
N LYS A 3 -2.45 -16.02 9.11
CA LYS A 3 -2.89 -17.37 8.72
C LYS A 3 -4.42 -17.45 8.69
N GLY A 4 -4.99 -17.86 7.56
CA GLY A 4 -6.44 -18.00 7.36
C GLY A 4 -7.19 -16.69 7.06
N GLU A 5 -6.49 -15.57 6.94
CA GLU A 5 -7.09 -14.27 6.62
C GLU A 5 -7.33 -14.15 5.11
N LEU A 6 -8.51 -13.68 4.71
CA LEU A 6 -8.78 -13.27 3.33
C LEU A 6 -8.08 -11.95 2.99
N VAL A 7 -7.88 -11.67 1.71
CA VAL A 7 -7.17 -10.46 1.26
C VAL A 7 -7.89 -9.20 1.76
N GLU A 8 -9.21 -9.15 1.62
CA GLU A 8 -10.03 -8.00 2.01
C GLU A 8 -10.03 -7.78 3.53
N GLN A 9 -9.98 -8.87 4.30
CA GLN A 9 -9.86 -8.81 5.76
C GLN A 9 -8.51 -8.22 6.19
N ALA A 10 -7.43 -8.66 5.52
CA ALA A 10 -6.09 -8.13 5.77
C ALA A 10 -6.00 -6.64 5.41
N LEU A 11 -6.56 -6.25 4.27
CA LEU A 11 -6.60 -4.85 3.81
C LEU A 11 -7.40 -3.99 4.78
N ARG A 12 -8.61 -4.40 5.16
CA ARG A 12 -9.44 -3.67 6.14
C ARG A 12 -8.75 -3.52 7.48
N ARG A 13 -8.08 -4.58 7.97
CA ARG A 13 -7.32 -4.54 9.22
C ARG A 13 -6.14 -3.56 9.11
N ASN A 14 -5.42 -3.56 8.00
CA ASN A 14 -4.30 -2.64 7.78
C ASN A 14 -4.79 -1.19 7.68
N LEU A 15 -5.85 -0.91 6.91
CA LEU A 15 -6.46 0.43 6.79
C LEU A 15 -6.90 0.99 8.15
N ARG A 16 -7.54 0.17 9.00
CA ARG A 16 -7.93 0.57 10.36
C ARG A 16 -6.71 0.86 11.24
N ARG A 17 -5.64 0.07 11.11
CA ARG A 17 -4.44 0.19 11.94
C ARG A 17 -3.58 1.39 11.54
N GLU A 18 -3.39 1.58 10.23
CA GLU A 18 -2.37 2.49 9.69
C GLU A 18 -2.96 3.86 9.34
N LEU A 19 -4.22 3.91 8.89
CA LEU A 19 -4.88 5.12 8.39
C LEU A 19 -6.15 5.50 9.16
N HIS A 20 -6.53 4.69 10.15
CA HIS A 20 -7.79 4.81 10.91
C HIS A 20 -9.07 4.80 10.05
N LEU A 21 -9.01 4.16 8.88
CA LEU A 21 -10.16 4.03 7.97
C LEU A 21 -10.84 2.67 8.10
N ASP A 22 -12.17 2.68 8.24
CA ASP A 22 -13.00 1.48 8.24
C ASP A 22 -13.76 1.28 6.93
N ILE A 23 -13.05 0.84 5.89
CA ILE A 23 -13.63 0.64 4.56
C ILE A 23 -14.26 -0.77 4.47
N PRO A 24 -15.52 -0.89 4.00
CA PRO A 24 -16.17 -2.18 3.78
C PRO A 24 -15.40 -3.06 2.79
N GLU A 25 -15.28 -4.35 3.08
CA GLU A 25 -14.54 -5.33 2.27
C GLU A 25 -14.99 -5.38 0.80
N ALA A 26 -16.26 -5.11 0.52
CA ALA A 26 -16.80 -5.05 -0.84
C ALA A 26 -16.09 -4.00 -1.72
N ARG A 27 -15.58 -2.90 -1.13
CA ARG A 27 -14.85 -1.83 -1.84
C ARG A 27 -13.35 -2.13 -2.01
N LEU A 28 -12.84 -3.22 -1.41
CA LEU A 28 -11.41 -3.55 -1.39
C LEU A 28 -11.01 -4.56 -2.47
N ARG A 29 -11.95 -4.95 -3.35
CA ARG A 29 -11.79 -6.03 -4.34
C ARG A 29 -11.10 -5.62 -5.64
N ASN A 30 -10.82 -4.32 -5.84
CA ASN A 30 -10.26 -3.82 -7.09
C ASN A 30 -8.74 -4.01 -7.15
N ILE A 31 -8.31 -5.24 -7.42
CA ILE A 31 -6.89 -5.62 -7.46
C ILE A 31 -6.20 -4.93 -8.65
N ILE A 32 -5.16 -4.16 -8.34
CA ILE A 32 -4.26 -3.55 -9.32
C ILE A 32 -3.31 -4.62 -9.87
N GLY A 33 -2.66 -5.36 -8.97
CA GLY A 33 -1.68 -6.36 -9.34
C GLY A 33 -1.12 -7.17 -8.17
N TYR A 34 -0.29 -8.13 -8.55
CA TYR A 34 0.45 -9.01 -7.66
C TYR A 34 1.95 -8.81 -7.90
N TYR A 35 2.71 -8.50 -6.86
CA TYR A 35 4.11 -8.11 -6.98
C TYR A 35 5.01 -9.01 -6.18
N SER A 36 6.08 -9.47 -6.82
CA SER A 36 7.21 -10.15 -6.17
C SER A 36 8.29 -9.13 -5.88
N GLN A 37 8.56 -8.86 -4.61
CA GLN A 37 9.48 -7.82 -4.14
C GLN A 37 10.64 -8.47 -3.41
N ILE A 38 11.86 -8.01 -3.68
CA ILE A 38 13.08 -8.41 -2.99
C ILE A 38 13.61 -7.20 -2.24
N TRP A 39 13.84 -7.38 -0.95
CA TRP A 39 14.39 -6.37 -0.05
C TRP A 39 15.74 -6.85 0.45
N ASP A 40 16.75 -5.97 0.47
CA ASP A 40 18.09 -6.33 0.93
C ASP A 40 18.20 -6.42 2.46
N THR A 41 17.18 -5.92 3.17
CA THR A 41 17.08 -5.94 4.64
C THR A 41 15.71 -6.43 5.09
N ARG A 42 15.58 -6.77 6.37
CA ARG A 42 14.31 -7.16 6.99
C ARG A 42 14.17 -6.63 8.42
N ALA A 43 12.94 -6.59 8.93
CA ALA A 43 12.65 -6.06 10.26
C ALA A 43 13.05 -6.98 11.43
N TRP A 44 13.32 -8.27 11.17
CA TRP A 44 13.71 -9.24 12.21
C TRP A 44 15.16 -9.69 12.09
N GLU A 45 15.80 -10.01 13.21
CA GLU A 45 17.21 -10.39 13.23
C GLU A 45 17.53 -11.69 12.47
N PRO A 46 18.71 -11.81 11.85
CA PRO A 46 19.61 -10.72 11.45
C PRO A 46 18.97 -9.79 10.41
N THR A 47 19.01 -8.48 10.67
CA THR A 47 18.42 -7.45 9.79
C THR A 47 19.11 -7.32 8.44
N THR A 48 20.36 -7.77 8.34
CA THR A 48 21.18 -7.80 7.11
C THR A 48 20.81 -8.94 6.16
N ASN A 49 19.99 -9.88 6.59
CA ASN A 49 19.47 -10.87 5.67
C ASN A 49 18.30 -10.25 4.93
N GLY A 50 18.38 -10.21 3.60
CA GLY A 50 17.26 -9.79 2.78
C GLY A 50 16.01 -10.64 2.99
N CYS A 51 14.90 -10.16 2.45
CA CYS A 51 13.65 -10.91 2.43
C CYS A 51 12.96 -10.82 1.07
N HIS A 52 12.18 -11.85 0.79
CA HIS A 52 11.23 -11.86 -0.32
C HIS A 52 9.84 -11.58 0.23
N MET A 53 9.11 -10.71 -0.46
CA MET A 53 7.73 -10.37 -0.14
C MET A 53 6.86 -10.53 -1.39
N PHE A 54 5.69 -11.14 -1.19
CA PHE A 54 4.62 -11.15 -2.17
C PHE A 54 3.54 -10.15 -1.74
N SER A 55 3.28 -9.15 -2.58
CA SER A 55 2.31 -8.08 -2.31
C SER A 55 1.08 -8.22 -3.19
N ILE A 56 -0.10 -8.03 -2.60
CA ILE A 56 -1.38 -7.90 -3.30
C ILE A 56 -1.81 -6.45 -3.15
N THR A 57 -1.87 -5.71 -4.26
CA THR A 57 -2.18 -4.27 -4.22
C THR A 57 -3.57 -4.02 -4.80
N THR A 58 -4.38 -3.24 -4.10
CA THR A 58 -5.75 -2.88 -4.48
C THR A 58 -5.89 -1.36 -4.60
N ALA A 59 -6.74 -0.92 -5.51
CA ALA A 59 -7.16 0.48 -5.62
C ALA A 59 -8.44 0.68 -4.80
N VAL A 60 -8.47 1.71 -3.96
CA VAL A 60 -9.67 2.06 -3.19
C VAL A 60 -10.07 3.49 -3.52
N ASN A 61 -11.31 3.66 -4.00
CA ASN A 61 -11.89 4.98 -4.19
C ASN A 61 -12.40 5.49 -2.85
N LEU A 62 -11.85 6.59 -2.35
CA LEU A 62 -12.27 7.24 -1.10
C LEU A 62 -13.30 8.33 -1.38
N THR A 63 -14.22 8.56 -0.44
CA THR A 63 -15.03 9.79 -0.43
C THR A 63 -14.20 10.96 0.10
N ASP A 64 -14.69 12.19 -0.08
CA ASP A 64 -14.01 13.37 0.46
C ASP A 64 -13.95 13.35 2.00
N GLU A 65 -14.99 12.81 2.66
CA GLU A 65 -15.01 12.65 4.11
C GLU A 65 -13.99 11.63 4.60
N GLU A 66 -13.85 10.50 3.91
CA GLU A 66 -12.83 9.48 4.23
C GLU A 66 -11.43 10.01 3.98
N LYS A 67 -11.23 10.77 2.90
CA LYS A 67 -9.96 11.42 2.60
C LYS A 67 -9.55 12.41 3.69
N ALA A 68 -10.51 13.18 4.22
CA ALA A 68 -10.29 14.15 5.28
C ALA A 68 -10.08 13.52 6.67
N SER A 69 -10.51 12.27 6.88
CA SER A 69 -10.42 11.59 8.17
C SER A 69 -9.16 10.72 8.33
N VAL A 70 -8.30 10.63 7.31
CA VAL A 70 -7.05 9.88 7.37
C VAL A 70 -6.19 10.35 8.55
N GLN A 71 -5.79 9.40 9.39
CA GLN A 71 -4.85 9.61 10.48
C GLN A 71 -3.75 8.58 10.40
N LEU A 72 -2.51 9.04 10.40
CA LEU A 72 -1.35 8.17 10.38
C LEU A 72 -1.07 7.60 11.76
N ASN A 73 -0.68 6.33 11.80
CA ASN A 73 -0.09 5.76 13.00
C ASN A 73 1.40 6.14 13.12
N GLU A 74 2.05 5.61 14.16
CA GLU A 74 3.45 5.89 14.50
C GLU A 74 4.48 5.44 13.46
N GLU A 75 4.09 4.61 12.47
CA GLU A 75 4.99 4.13 11.41
C GLU A 75 5.29 5.23 10.36
N TYR A 76 4.51 6.32 10.33
CA TYR A 76 4.65 7.39 9.33
C TYR A 76 4.90 8.75 9.98
N ALA A 77 5.83 9.51 9.42
CA ALA A 77 6.10 10.88 9.84
C ALA A 77 5.18 11.91 9.17
N ASP A 78 4.74 11.65 7.93
CA ASP A 78 3.90 12.55 7.14
C ASP A 78 3.19 11.81 5.98
N SER A 79 2.20 12.45 5.36
CA SER A 79 1.50 11.95 4.18
C SER A 79 1.02 13.07 3.26
N GLN A 80 0.93 12.76 1.96
CA GLN A 80 0.40 13.68 0.96
C GLN A 80 -0.36 12.93 -0.13
N TRP A 81 -1.37 13.58 -0.70
CA TRP A 81 -2.10 13.09 -1.87
C TRP A 81 -1.35 13.50 -3.14
N VAL A 82 -0.88 12.53 -3.91
CA VAL A 82 -0.05 12.76 -5.09
C VAL A 82 -0.71 12.12 -6.32
N ASN A 83 -0.62 12.81 -7.46
CA ASN A 83 -1.06 12.24 -8.74
C ASN A 83 -0.10 11.10 -9.16
N PRO A 84 -0.60 9.90 -9.55
CA PRO A 84 0.25 8.81 -10.03
C PRO A 84 1.21 9.21 -11.17
N LEU A 85 0.80 10.10 -12.08
CA LEU A 85 1.68 10.58 -13.16
C LEU A 85 2.91 11.32 -12.61
N HIS A 86 2.73 12.12 -11.56
CA HIS A 86 3.85 12.81 -10.90
C HIS A 86 4.86 11.82 -10.30
N VAL A 87 4.38 10.71 -9.72
CA VAL A 87 5.24 9.63 -9.20
C VAL A 87 6.07 8.99 -10.31
N ILE A 88 5.48 8.80 -11.50
CA ILE A 88 6.16 8.23 -12.66
C ILE A 88 7.20 9.20 -13.22
N GLU A 89 6.84 10.48 -13.37
CA GLU A 89 7.72 11.52 -13.90
C GLU A 89 8.92 11.80 -12.98
N ASN A 90 8.76 11.60 -11.67
CA ASN A 90 9.79 11.86 -10.66
C ASN A 90 10.30 10.56 -10.01
N ALA A 91 10.39 9.47 -10.79
CA ALA A 91 10.66 8.13 -10.30
C ALA A 91 11.87 8.00 -9.36
N ASP A 92 12.93 8.78 -9.57
CA ASP A 92 14.16 8.75 -8.74
C ASP A 92 13.94 9.24 -7.29
N HIS A 93 12.84 9.96 -7.03
CA HIS A 93 12.46 10.43 -5.69
C HIS A 93 11.53 9.47 -4.95
N PHE A 94 11.06 8.41 -5.61
CA PHE A 94 10.11 7.46 -5.05
C PHE A 94 10.69 6.06 -4.99
N HIS A 95 10.18 5.25 -4.05
CA HIS A 95 10.55 3.84 -4.00
C HIS A 95 10.12 3.11 -5.29
N PRO A 96 10.95 2.24 -5.89
CA PRO A 96 10.64 1.56 -7.15
C PRO A 96 9.30 0.80 -7.15
N CYS A 97 8.90 0.26 -6.00
CA CYS A 97 7.60 -0.40 -5.86
C CYS A 97 6.42 0.57 -6.11
N LEU A 98 6.50 1.81 -5.61
CA LEU A 98 5.45 2.80 -5.81
C LEU A 98 5.40 3.25 -7.27
N VAL A 99 6.55 3.43 -7.91
CA VAL A 99 6.65 3.79 -9.34
C VAL A 99 5.98 2.71 -10.20
N GLN A 100 6.22 1.43 -9.91
CA GLN A 100 5.59 0.34 -10.65
C GLN A 100 4.07 0.32 -10.45
N ILE A 101 3.59 0.46 -9.20
CA ILE A 101 2.15 0.53 -8.90
C ILE A 101 1.51 1.72 -9.62
N ALA A 102 2.17 2.89 -9.64
CA ALA A 102 1.67 4.07 -10.33
C ALA A 102 1.49 3.81 -11.83
N ARG A 103 2.49 3.20 -12.49
CA ARG A 103 2.41 2.81 -13.91
C ARG A 103 1.22 1.88 -14.18
N ASP A 104 1.03 0.89 -13.32
CA ASP A 104 -0.04 -0.11 -13.50
C ASP A 104 -1.44 0.48 -13.30
N ILE A 105 -1.60 1.43 -12.36
CA ILE A 105 -2.86 2.16 -12.17
C ILE A 105 -3.17 3.04 -13.38
N THR A 106 -2.17 3.70 -13.99
CA THR A 106 -2.37 4.60 -15.14
C THR A 106 -2.53 3.87 -16.47
N SER A 107 -2.21 2.58 -16.52
CA SER A 107 -2.28 1.76 -17.75
C SER A 107 -3.59 0.97 -17.89
N LYS A 108 -4.48 1.04 -16.89
CA LYS A 108 -5.82 0.42 -16.91
C LYS A 108 -6.88 1.46 -17.26
#